data_AF-A0A2K2U625-F1
#
_entry.id   AF-A0A2K2U625-F1
#
_cell.length_a   1.000
_cell.length_b   1.000
_cell.length_c   1.000
_cell.angle_alpha   90.00
_cell.angle_beta   90.00
_cell.angle_gamma   90.00
#
_symmetry.space_group_name_H-M   'P 1'
#
loop_
_entity.id
_entity.type
_entity.pdbx_description
1 polymer ?
#
loop_
_entity_poly.entity_id
_entity_poly.type
_entity_poly.pdbx_seq_one_letter_code
_entity_poly.pdbx_strand_id
1 'polypeptide(L)'
;MSDGAALGAVDVREGVLGLDPRTHVLAVAAFGVASVVLVGLLETALLQAAAALYLAGNGRARLALRSCASFAVVCGLSFLPLPGLYGVLFVSLMHMVPPFTAGCALFSLSPSAIMCALARWRVPRRALVGVCMLFRFASALPFEARSIVRGIRMRGIFPRALDAVLHPALVYECLYTPLVMRCLRLSAELAASAELRGIEADGGRTSVHHVGLGARDALVAAAVVAVCVGLCAGEGLA
;
A
#
# COMPACT_ATOMS: atom_id res chain seq x y z
N MET A 1 -8.68 21.54 27.81
CA MET A 1 -9.86 21.35 26.93
C MET A 1 -9.61 22.04 25.58
N SER A 2 -8.46 21.74 24.98
CA SER A 2 -7.84 22.20 23.71
C SER A 2 -6.47 21.51 23.83
N ASP A 3 -6.05 20.49 23.08
CA ASP A 3 -5.92 20.37 21.63
C ASP A 3 -6.05 18.89 21.22
N GLY A 4 -7.27 18.34 21.36
CA GLY A 4 -7.62 17.00 20.89
C GLY A 4 -7.93 16.92 19.39
N ALA A 5 -7.67 18.00 18.63
CA ALA A 5 -8.16 18.18 17.26
C ALA A 5 -7.12 17.91 16.15
N ALA A 6 -5.89 17.49 16.48
CA ALA A 6 -4.79 17.42 15.51
C ALA A 6 -4.39 15.99 15.05
N LEU A 7 -5.07 14.93 15.48
CA LEU A 7 -4.66 13.53 15.19
C LEU A 7 -5.73 12.65 14.52
N GLY A 8 -6.84 13.26 14.08
CA GLY A 8 -7.96 12.57 13.42
C GLY A 8 -8.14 12.89 11.94
N ALA A 9 -7.30 13.76 11.36
CA ALA A 9 -7.23 13.95 9.92
C ALA A 9 -6.43 12.79 9.32
N VAL A 10 -7.02 11.60 9.32
CA VAL A 10 -6.70 10.60 8.31
C VAL A 10 -7.11 11.26 7.00
N ASP A 11 -6.17 11.93 6.35
CA ASP A 11 -6.35 12.57 5.06
C ASP A 11 -6.89 11.53 4.07
N VAL A 12 -8.22 11.53 3.91
CA VAL A 12 -8.96 10.80 2.86
C VAL A 12 -8.73 11.46 1.49
N ARG A 13 -7.89 12.50 1.43
CA ARG A 13 -7.43 13.10 0.18
C ARG A 13 -6.33 12.23 -0.42
N GLU A 14 -6.81 11.27 -1.21
CA GLU A 14 -6.14 10.72 -2.38
C GLU A 14 -5.28 11.81 -3.06
N GLY A 15 -4.10 11.43 -3.54
CA GLY A 15 -3.12 12.36 -4.12
C GLY A 15 -3.74 13.30 -5.16
N VAL A 16 -3.02 14.37 -5.50
CA VAL A 16 -3.45 15.56 -6.29
C VAL A 16 -4.33 15.28 -7.53
N LEU A 17 -4.28 14.06 -8.08
CA LEU A 17 -5.04 13.63 -9.25
C LEU A 17 -6.40 12.96 -8.96
N GLY A 18 -6.69 12.52 -7.73
CA GLY A 18 -7.94 11.79 -7.40
C GLY A 18 -8.15 10.56 -8.28
N LEU A 19 -7.08 9.79 -8.50
CA LEU A 19 -7.06 8.64 -9.40
C LEU A 19 -7.69 7.41 -8.74
N ASP A 20 -8.50 6.69 -9.51
CA ASP A 20 -9.11 5.44 -9.05
C ASP A 20 -8.03 4.41 -8.65
N PRO A 21 -8.17 3.70 -7.52
CA PRO A 21 -7.22 2.68 -7.02
C PRO A 21 -6.90 1.56 -8.04
N ARG A 22 -7.77 1.36 -9.02
CA ARG A 22 -7.57 0.41 -10.12
C ARG A 22 -6.48 0.84 -11.10
N THR A 23 -6.38 2.14 -11.37
CA THR A 23 -5.34 2.66 -12.27
C THR A 23 -3.96 2.44 -11.68
N HIS A 24 -3.83 2.56 -10.36
CA HIS A 24 -2.59 2.24 -9.65
C HIS A 24 -2.25 0.74 -9.72
N VAL A 25 -3.22 -0.16 -9.54
CA VAL A 25 -2.98 -1.61 -9.69
C VAL A 25 -2.58 -1.96 -11.13
N LEU A 26 -3.27 -1.40 -12.13
CA LEU A 26 -2.94 -1.60 -13.54
C LEU A 26 -1.56 -1.03 -13.88
N ALA A 27 -1.21 0.15 -13.36
CA ALA A 27 0.11 0.75 -13.55
C ALA A 27 1.21 -0.13 -12.95
N VAL A 28 1.04 -0.63 -11.71
CA VAL A 28 2.00 -1.56 -11.09
C VAL A 28 2.18 -2.83 -11.91
N ALA A 29 1.07 -3.42 -12.40
CA ALA A 29 1.14 -4.59 -13.26
C ALA A 29 1.85 -4.29 -14.60
N ALA A 30 1.55 -3.15 -15.23
CA ALA A 30 2.16 -2.74 -16.50
C ALA A 30 3.68 -2.49 -16.34
N PHE A 31 4.09 -1.73 -15.32
CA PHE A 31 5.51 -1.51 -15.02
C PHE A 31 6.21 -2.81 -14.63
N GLY A 32 5.54 -3.72 -13.91
CA GLY A 32 6.08 -5.04 -13.58
C GLY A 32 6.30 -5.92 -14.79
N VAL A 33 5.31 -6.05 -15.68
CA VAL A 33 5.45 -6.81 -16.92
C VAL A 33 6.53 -6.20 -17.82
N ALA A 34 6.53 -4.87 -17.98
CA ALA A 34 7.57 -4.19 -18.75
C ALA A 34 8.97 -4.44 -18.16
N SER A 35 9.14 -4.42 -16.83
CA SER A 35 10.43 -4.69 -16.19
C SER A 35 10.97 -6.12 -16.39
N VAL A 36 10.11 -7.08 -16.74
CA VAL A 36 10.53 -8.46 -17.05
C VAL A 36 10.91 -8.60 -18.53
N VAL A 37 10.28 -7.81 -19.40
CA VAL A 37 10.48 -7.86 -20.85
C VAL A 37 11.71 -7.05 -21.29
N LEU A 38 11.95 -5.91 -20.66
CA LEU A 38 13.04 -4.99 -20.97
C LEU A 38 14.35 -5.48 -20.33
N VAL A 39 15.36 -5.77 -21.14
CA VAL A 39 16.69 -6.24 -20.68
C VAL A 39 17.74 -5.13 -20.82
N GLY A 40 17.49 -4.12 -21.67
CA GLY A 40 18.39 -3.00 -21.91
C GLY A 40 18.54 -2.06 -20.71
N LEU A 41 19.79 -1.61 -20.46
CA LEU A 41 20.10 -0.65 -19.39
C LEU A 41 19.44 0.72 -19.61
N LEU A 42 19.42 1.19 -20.85
CA LEU A 42 18.77 2.47 -21.19
C LEU A 42 17.24 2.36 -21.01
N GLU A 43 16.67 1.23 -21.38
CA GLU A 43 15.23 1.01 -21.39
C GLU A 43 14.66 0.85 -19.99
N THR A 44 15.37 0.10 -19.14
CA THR A 44 15.07 -0.01 -17.70
C THR A 44 15.22 1.33 -16.98
N ALA A 45 16.19 2.17 -17.36
CA ALA A 45 16.32 3.53 -16.83
C ALA A 45 15.17 4.46 -17.27
N LEU A 46 14.72 4.37 -18.52
CA LEU A 46 13.55 5.10 -19.02
C LEU A 46 12.27 4.64 -18.32
N LEU A 47 12.11 3.33 -18.10
CA LEU A 47 10.99 2.77 -17.35
C LEU A 47 10.97 3.29 -15.89
N GLN A 48 12.13 3.35 -15.23
CA GLN A 48 12.27 3.93 -13.90
C GLN A 48 11.90 5.42 -13.88
N ALA A 49 12.34 6.19 -14.88
CA ALA A 49 11.98 7.61 -15.00
C ALA A 49 10.47 7.81 -15.18
N ALA A 50 9.82 6.97 -15.99
CA ALA A 50 8.38 6.97 -16.17
C ALA A 50 7.62 6.61 -14.87
N ALA A 51 8.08 5.59 -14.14
CA ALA A 51 7.53 5.21 -12.84
C ALA A 51 7.70 6.32 -11.78
N ALA A 52 8.85 7.00 -11.78
CA ALA A 52 9.12 8.12 -10.89
C ALA A 52 8.26 9.35 -11.23
N LEU A 53 8.06 9.65 -12.52
CA LEU A 53 7.17 10.73 -12.97
C LEU A 53 5.71 10.46 -12.59
N TYR A 54 5.26 9.20 -12.73
CA TYR A 54 3.96 8.75 -12.26
C TYR A 54 3.79 8.97 -10.75
N LEU A 55 4.80 8.61 -9.95
CA LEU A 55 4.79 8.82 -8.50
C LEU A 55 4.86 10.30 -8.11
N ALA A 56 5.57 11.13 -8.88
CA ALA A 56 5.62 12.58 -8.71
C ALA A 56 4.26 13.24 -9.00
N GLY A 57 3.57 12.80 -10.05
CA GLY A 57 2.20 13.22 -10.38
C GLY A 57 1.20 12.94 -9.25
N ASN A 58 1.39 11.84 -8.51
CA ASN A 58 0.58 11.50 -7.33
C ASN A 58 0.87 12.39 -6.09
N GLY A 59 1.69 13.43 -6.21
CA GLY A 59 1.97 14.41 -5.16
C GLY A 59 3.06 13.98 -4.17
N ARG A 60 3.80 12.90 -4.44
CA ARG A 60 4.85 12.36 -3.55
C ARG A 60 6.26 12.45 -4.16
N ALA A 61 6.61 13.63 -4.66
CA ALA A 61 7.90 13.91 -5.32
C ALA A 61 9.13 13.55 -4.47
N ARG A 62 9.06 13.65 -3.13
CA ARG A 62 10.18 13.27 -2.25
C ARG A 62 10.46 11.76 -2.26
N LEU A 63 9.44 10.94 -2.45
CA LEU A 63 9.57 9.48 -2.54
C LEU A 63 10.02 9.06 -3.96
N ALA A 64 9.58 9.79 -4.99
CA ALA A 64 10.08 9.66 -6.35
C ALA A 64 11.58 10.00 -6.45
N LEU A 65 12.03 11.07 -5.79
CA LEU A 65 13.45 11.42 -5.79
C LEU A 65 14.30 10.38 -5.05
N ARG A 66 13.82 9.86 -3.92
CA ARG A 66 14.51 8.79 -3.18
C ARG A 66 14.62 7.49 -3.98
N SER A 67 13.58 7.11 -4.71
CA SER A 67 13.59 5.92 -5.56
C SER A 67 14.50 6.07 -6.79
N CYS A 68 14.53 7.26 -7.39
CA CYS A 68 15.49 7.57 -8.46
C CYS A 68 16.93 7.54 -7.94
N ALA A 69 17.18 8.09 -6.75
CA ALA A 69 18.49 8.02 -6.10
C ALA A 69 18.90 6.56 -5.78
N SER A 70 17.98 5.73 -5.27
CA SER A 70 18.28 4.31 -5.05
C SER A 70 18.59 3.57 -6.34
N PHE A 71 17.88 3.87 -7.43
CA PHE A 71 18.14 3.28 -8.74
C PHE A 71 19.52 3.68 -9.26
N ALA A 72 19.90 4.95 -9.17
CA ALA A 72 21.23 5.42 -9.58
C ALA A 72 22.36 4.74 -8.80
N VAL A 73 22.17 4.51 -7.49
CA VAL A 73 23.13 3.76 -6.66
C VAL A 73 23.26 2.31 -7.12
N VAL A 74 22.13 1.63 -7.38
CA VAL A 74 22.13 0.23 -7.86
C VAL A 74 22.78 0.11 -9.24
N CYS A 75 22.48 1.02 -10.16
CA CYS A 75 23.14 1.08 -11.47
C CYS A 75 24.65 1.30 -11.33
N GLY A 76 25.07 2.25 -10.47
CA GLY A 76 26.49 2.50 -10.21
C GLY A 76 27.22 1.28 -9.64
N LEU A 77 26.59 0.55 -8.72
CA LEU A 77 27.15 -0.69 -8.16
C LEU A 77 27.22 -1.83 -9.18
N SER A 78 26.30 -1.86 -10.16
CA SER A 78 26.29 -2.87 -11.22
C SER A 78 27.47 -2.76 -12.19
N PHE A 79 28.13 -1.60 -12.29
CA PHE A 79 29.35 -1.42 -13.10
C PHE A 79 30.62 -1.95 -12.41
N LEU A 80 30.55 -2.29 -11.12
CA LEU A 80 31.69 -2.82 -10.39
C LEU A 80 31.85 -4.32 -10.69
N PRO A 81 33.02 -4.79 -11.15
CA PRO A 81 33.24 -6.19 -11.51
C PRO A 81 33.34 -7.06 -10.24
N LEU A 82 32.18 -7.36 -9.65
CA LEU A 82 32.03 -8.19 -8.46
C LEU A 82 31.86 -9.68 -8.86
N PRO A 83 32.32 -10.62 -8.03
CA PRO A 83 32.21 -12.06 -8.33
C PRO A 83 30.75 -12.49 -8.50
N GLY A 84 30.52 -13.45 -9.41
CA GLY A 84 29.25 -13.67 -10.14
C GLY A 84 27.95 -13.76 -9.34
N LEU A 85 27.97 -14.15 -8.06
CA LEU A 85 26.77 -14.16 -7.20
C LEU A 85 26.23 -12.73 -6.94
N TYR A 86 27.12 -11.76 -6.78
CA TYR A 86 26.76 -10.37 -6.55
C TYR A 86 26.21 -9.72 -7.82
N GLY A 87 26.75 -10.04 -8.99
CA GLY A 87 26.25 -9.53 -10.28
C GLY A 87 24.79 -9.89 -10.52
N VAL A 88 24.41 -11.15 -10.26
CA VAL A 88 23.01 -11.61 -10.40
C VAL A 88 22.09 -10.90 -9.39
N LEU A 89 22.56 -10.68 -8.16
CA LEU A 89 21.80 -9.96 -7.14
C LEU A 89 21.53 -8.49 -7.56
N PHE A 90 22.53 -7.78 -8.08
CA PHE A 90 22.38 -6.39 -8.49
C PHE A 90 21.49 -6.23 -9.72
N VAL A 91 21.62 -7.11 -10.72
CA VAL A 91 20.75 -7.11 -11.90
C VAL A 91 19.30 -7.42 -11.50
N SER A 92 19.09 -8.38 -10.60
CA SER A 92 17.74 -8.70 -10.10
C SER A 92 17.14 -7.55 -9.29
N LEU A 93 17.95 -6.88 -8.47
CA LEU A 93 17.54 -5.69 -7.71
C LEU A 93 17.18 -4.53 -8.65
N MET A 94 17.96 -4.32 -9.71
CA MET A 94 17.73 -3.26 -10.69
C MET A 94 16.36 -3.39 -11.38
N HIS A 95 15.96 -4.61 -11.75
CA HIS A 95 14.64 -4.88 -12.35
C HIS A 95 13.49 -4.81 -11.33
N MET A 96 13.75 -5.00 -10.04
CA MET A 96 12.72 -4.88 -9.00
C MET A 96 12.40 -3.44 -8.59
N VAL A 97 13.28 -2.48 -8.88
CA VAL A 97 13.09 -1.08 -8.47
C VAL A 97 11.92 -0.39 -9.20
N PRO A 98 11.72 -0.50 -10.52
CA PRO A 98 10.58 0.11 -11.22
C PRO A 98 9.19 -0.32 -10.70
N PRO A 99 8.87 -1.63 -10.59
CA PRO A 99 7.58 -2.05 -10.04
C PRO A 99 7.43 -1.69 -8.56
N PHE A 100 8.52 -1.69 -7.78
CA PHE A 100 8.48 -1.24 -6.39
C PHE A 100 8.15 0.26 -6.27
N THR A 101 8.70 1.08 -7.16
CA THR A 101 8.44 2.52 -7.21
C THR A 101 6.97 2.81 -7.53
N ALA A 102 6.41 2.10 -8.52
CA ALA A 102 4.97 2.15 -8.81
C ALA A 102 4.13 1.60 -7.64
N GLY A 103 4.58 0.52 -6.98
CA GLY A 103 3.93 -0.08 -5.82
C GLY A 103 3.84 0.88 -4.64
N CYS A 104 4.84 1.73 -4.45
CA CYS A 104 4.82 2.79 -3.44
C CYS A 104 3.69 3.81 -3.68
N ALA A 105 3.26 4.04 -4.94
CA ALA A 105 2.08 4.84 -5.23
C ALA A 105 0.79 4.13 -4.76
N LEU A 106 0.72 2.81 -4.93
CA LEU A 106 -0.42 2.00 -4.49
C LEU A 106 -0.51 1.93 -2.95
N PHE A 107 0.59 1.70 -2.24
CA PHE A 107 0.62 1.68 -0.77
C PHE A 107 0.34 3.04 -0.14
N SER A 108 0.50 4.11 -0.92
CA SER A 108 0.17 5.46 -0.50
C SER A 108 -1.34 5.71 -0.44
N LEU A 109 -2.17 4.86 -1.06
CA LEU A 109 -3.63 4.96 -1.01
C LEU A 109 -4.20 4.50 0.33
N SER A 110 -5.40 4.99 0.63
CA SER A 110 -6.16 4.52 1.78
C SER A 110 -6.50 3.03 1.62
N PRO A 111 -6.43 2.22 2.70
CA PRO A 111 -6.84 0.82 2.66
C PRO A 111 -8.28 0.64 2.16
N SER A 112 -9.16 1.61 2.46
CA SER A 112 -10.54 1.67 1.98
C SER A 112 -10.67 1.82 0.46
N ALA A 113 -9.80 2.61 -0.18
CA ALA A 113 -9.78 2.74 -1.62
C ALA A 113 -9.33 1.43 -2.30
N ILE A 114 -8.29 0.80 -1.77
CA ILE A 114 -7.80 -0.52 -2.24
C ILE A 114 -8.92 -1.57 -2.15
N MET A 115 -9.66 -1.59 -1.04
CA MET A 115 -10.83 -2.46 -0.89
C MET A 115 -11.91 -2.17 -1.93
N CYS A 116 -12.18 -0.90 -2.25
CA CYS A 116 -13.17 -0.53 -3.25
C CYS A 116 -12.75 -0.97 -4.67
N ALA A 117 -11.46 -0.96 -4.98
CA ALA A 117 -10.93 -1.56 -6.21
C ALA A 117 -11.13 -3.08 -6.22
N LEU A 118 -10.75 -3.77 -5.13
CA LEU A 118 -10.89 -5.23 -4.99
C LEU A 118 -12.36 -5.67 -5.08
N ALA A 119 -13.26 -4.84 -4.55
CA ALA A 119 -14.70 -5.08 -4.53
C ALA A 119 -15.36 -5.19 -5.92
N ARG A 120 -14.66 -4.78 -6.98
CA ARG A 120 -15.22 -4.80 -8.35
C ARG A 120 -14.46 -5.70 -9.31
N TRP A 121 -13.42 -6.37 -8.84
CA TRP A 121 -13.03 -7.65 -9.45
C TRP A 121 -14.13 -8.67 -9.17
N ARG A 122 -14.24 -9.72 -9.99
CA ARG A 122 -15.33 -10.75 -9.93
C ARG A 122 -15.23 -11.65 -8.69
N VAL A 123 -15.09 -11.04 -7.52
CA VAL A 123 -15.04 -11.68 -6.21
C VAL A 123 -16.50 -11.90 -5.76
N PRO A 124 -16.84 -13.09 -5.26
CA PRO A 124 -18.18 -13.34 -4.74
C PRO A 124 -18.52 -12.35 -3.62
N ARG A 125 -19.74 -11.80 -3.66
CA ARG A 125 -20.24 -10.75 -2.75
C ARG A 125 -19.98 -11.04 -1.26
N ARG A 126 -20.08 -12.31 -0.85
CA ARG A 126 -19.81 -12.75 0.53
C ARG A 126 -18.35 -12.54 0.94
N ALA A 127 -17.40 -12.87 0.06
CA ALA A 127 -15.98 -12.69 0.32
C ALA A 127 -15.60 -11.21 0.43
N LEU A 128 -16.19 -10.36 -0.42
CA LEU A 128 -15.95 -8.92 -0.43
C LEU A 128 -16.35 -8.25 0.91
N VAL A 129 -17.50 -8.64 1.47
CA VAL A 129 -17.95 -8.12 2.77
C VAL A 129 -17.03 -8.59 3.91
N GLY A 130 -16.59 -9.85 3.88
CA GLY A 130 -15.63 -10.39 4.86
C GLY A 130 -14.27 -9.67 4.79
N VAL A 131 -13.76 -9.41 3.59
CA VAL A 131 -12.54 -8.62 3.37
C VAL A 131 -12.71 -7.20 3.89
N CYS A 132 -13.86 -6.57 3.64
CA CYS A 132 -14.17 -5.23 4.13
C CYS A 132 -14.16 -5.14 5.67
N MET A 133 -14.78 -6.13 6.33
CA MET A 133 -14.75 -6.28 7.77
C MET A 133 -13.31 -6.44 8.29
N LEU A 134 -12.52 -7.30 7.65
CA LEU A 134 -11.13 -7.57 8.05
C LEU A 134 -10.27 -6.31 7.99
N PHE A 135 -10.31 -5.56 6.89
CA PHE A 135 -9.55 -4.32 6.76
C PHE A 135 -10.03 -3.24 7.70
N ARG A 136 -11.35 -3.11 7.92
CA ARG A 136 -11.90 -2.17 8.89
C ARG A 136 -11.41 -2.49 10.30
N PHE A 137 -11.42 -3.77 10.68
CA PHE A 137 -10.84 -4.26 11.92
C PHE A 137 -9.34 -3.98 12.00
N ALA A 138 -8.58 -4.33 10.96
CA ALA A 138 -7.14 -4.14 10.89
C ALA A 138 -6.74 -2.65 10.98
N SER A 139 -7.54 -1.76 10.42
CA SER A 139 -7.32 -0.30 10.50
C SER A 139 -7.54 0.26 11.91
N ALA A 140 -8.42 -0.37 12.71
CA ALA A 140 -8.70 0.05 14.09
C ALA A 140 -7.71 -0.57 15.10
N LEU A 141 -7.19 -1.76 14.83
CA LEU A 141 -6.27 -2.51 15.70
C LEU A 141 -5.03 -1.70 16.17
N PRO A 142 -4.31 -0.93 15.33
CA PRO A 142 -3.16 -0.15 15.82
C PRO A 142 -3.56 0.98 16.78
N PHE A 143 -4.77 1.53 16.64
CA PHE A 143 -5.28 2.53 17.59
C PHE A 143 -5.54 1.89 18.96
N GLU A 144 -6.18 0.72 18.97
CA GLU A 144 -6.43 -0.06 20.18
C GLU A 144 -5.11 -0.50 20.85
N ALA A 145 -4.16 -1.00 20.07
CA ALA A 145 -2.84 -1.38 20.58
C ALA A 145 -2.10 -0.20 21.22
N ARG A 146 -2.10 0.98 20.56
CA ARG A 146 -1.49 2.21 21.12
C ARG A 146 -2.20 2.66 22.40
N SER A 147 -3.52 2.52 22.47
CA SER A 147 -4.31 2.83 23.67
C SER A 147 -3.91 1.93 24.84
N ILE A 148 -3.77 0.63 24.61
CA ILE A 148 -3.31 -0.34 25.61
C ILE A 148 -1.89 -0.01 26.08
N VAL A 149 -0.96 0.24 25.16
CA VAL A 149 0.43 0.61 25.50
C VAL A 149 0.48 1.89 26.35
N ARG A 150 -0.34 2.90 26.02
CA ARG A 150 -0.47 4.11 26.85
C ARG A 150 -1.03 3.78 28.24
N GLY A 151 -2.02 2.91 28.34
CA GLY A 151 -2.58 2.45 29.62
C GLY A 151 -1.55 1.73 30.50
N ILE A 152 -0.74 0.85 29.91
CA ILE A 152 0.37 0.15 30.60
C ILE A 152 1.40 1.17 31.12
N ARG A 153 1.74 2.17 30.28
CA ARG A 153 2.68 3.23 30.66
C ARG A 153 2.16 4.12 31.78
N MET A 154 0.86 4.45 31.79
CA MET A 154 0.22 5.24 32.87
C MET A 154 0.17 4.50 34.21
N ARG A 155 0.07 3.16 34.19
CA ARG A 155 0.11 2.32 35.39
C ARG A 155 1.52 2.14 35.96
N GLY A 156 2.56 2.64 35.29
CA GLY A 156 3.93 2.56 35.76
C GLY A 156 4.54 1.15 35.74
N ILE A 157 3.93 0.19 35.02
CA ILE A 157 4.37 -1.22 34.99
C ILE A 157 5.79 -1.35 34.41
N PHE A 158 6.16 -0.46 33.48
CA PHE A 158 7.51 -0.37 32.91
C PHE A 158 8.05 1.06 33.06
N PRO A 159 8.78 1.37 34.15
CA PRO A 159 9.37 2.69 34.37
C PRO A 159 10.54 2.98 33.41
N ARG A 160 11.26 1.94 32.97
CA ARG A 160 12.29 2.05 31.91
C ARG A 160 11.98 1.09 30.76
N ALA A 161 12.30 1.50 29.53
CA ALA A 161 12.19 0.64 28.35
C ALA A 161 13.05 -0.64 28.46
N LEU A 162 14.12 -0.58 29.26
CA LEU A 162 14.99 -1.72 29.54
C LEU A 162 14.28 -2.81 30.36
N ASP A 163 13.42 -2.45 31.31
CA ASP A 163 12.69 -3.41 32.16
C ASP A 163 11.71 -4.26 31.34
N ALA A 164 11.17 -3.68 30.27
CA ALA A 164 10.33 -4.38 29.30
C ALA A 164 11.12 -5.46 28.53
N VAL A 165 12.40 -5.22 28.23
CA VAL A 165 13.27 -6.19 27.55
C VAL A 165 13.72 -7.30 28.51
N LEU A 166 13.93 -6.96 29.79
CA LEU A 166 14.29 -7.91 30.85
C LEU A 166 13.15 -8.89 31.20
N HIS A 167 11.89 -8.48 31.04
CA HIS A 167 10.72 -9.30 31.37
C HIS A 167 9.76 -9.49 30.17
N PRO A 168 10.20 -10.16 29.09
CA PRO A 168 9.42 -10.29 27.86
C PRO A 168 8.13 -11.08 28.06
N ALA A 169 8.11 -12.05 28.97
CA ALA A 169 6.92 -12.83 29.30
C ALA A 169 5.81 -11.95 29.92
N LEU A 170 6.19 -11.06 30.85
CA LEU A 170 5.24 -10.14 31.49
C LEU A 170 4.72 -9.09 30.50
N VAL A 171 5.59 -8.58 29.62
CA VAL A 171 5.19 -7.67 28.52
C VAL A 171 4.18 -8.36 27.61
N TYR A 172 4.44 -9.62 27.24
CA TYR A 172 3.54 -10.39 26.40
C TYR A 172 2.17 -10.55 27.06
N GLU A 173 2.10 -10.98 28.32
CA GLU A 173 0.83 -11.15 29.03
C GLU A 173 0.07 -9.82 29.19
N CYS A 174 0.77 -8.74 29.55
CA CYS A 174 0.18 -7.42 29.73
C CYS A 174 -0.32 -6.78 28.43
N LEU A 175 0.24 -7.14 27.27
CA LEU A 175 -0.16 -6.61 25.97
C LEU A 175 -1.17 -7.53 25.27
N TYR A 176 -0.91 -8.83 25.23
CA TYR A 176 -1.65 -9.81 24.45
C TYR A 176 -3.05 -10.04 25.02
N THR A 177 -3.19 -10.31 26.31
CA THR A 177 -4.47 -10.61 26.97
C THR A 177 -5.52 -9.49 26.78
N PRO A 178 -5.23 -8.20 27.08
CA PRO A 178 -6.21 -7.15 26.85
C PRO A 178 -6.47 -6.88 25.36
N LEU A 179 -5.46 -7.07 24.51
CA LEU A 179 -5.62 -6.86 23.07
C LEU A 179 -6.55 -7.91 22.46
N VAL A 180 -6.39 -9.19 22.81
CA VAL A 180 -7.30 -10.26 22.38
C VAL A 180 -8.72 -9.99 22.86
N MET A 181 -8.90 -9.64 24.14
CA MET A 181 -10.22 -9.30 24.68
C MET A 181 -10.88 -8.12 23.94
N ARG A 182 -10.10 -7.08 23.61
CA ARG A 182 -10.60 -5.93 22.85
C ARG A 182 -10.97 -6.32 21.42
N CYS A 183 -10.17 -7.17 20.78
CA CYS A 183 -10.43 -7.70 19.45
C CYS A 183 -11.74 -8.51 19.40
N LEU A 184 -11.97 -9.38 20.37
CA LEU A 184 -13.18 -10.20 20.49
C LEU A 184 -14.44 -9.34 20.71
N ARG A 185 -14.35 -8.31 21.56
CA ARG A 185 -15.46 -7.37 21.76
C ARG A 185 -15.76 -6.58 20.49
N LEU A 186 -14.72 -6.06 19.86
CA LEU A 186 -14.87 -5.27 18.65
C LEU A 186 -15.50 -6.12 17.53
N SER A 187 -15.02 -7.35 17.30
CA SER A 187 -15.60 -8.23 16.28
C SER A 187 -17.08 -8.54 16.54
N ALA A 188 -17.48 -8.76 17.80
CA ALA A 188 -18.87 -8.97 18.18
C ALA A 188 -19.74 -7.72 17.91
N GLU A 189 -19.25 -6.53 18.27
CA GLU A 189 -19.93 -5.26 17.96
C GLU A 189 -20.05 -5.04 16.43
N LEU A 190 -19.02 -5.41 15.66
CA LEU A 190 -19.04 -5.31 14.20
C LEU A 190 -20.05 -6.26 13.57
N ALA A 191 -20.12 -7.50 14.06
CA ALA A 191 -21.08 -8.52 13.61
C ALA A 191 -22.51 -8.07 13.92
N ALA A 192 -22.79 -7.70 15.17
CA ALA A 192 -24.12 -7.21 15.58
C ALA A 192 -24.54 -5.96 14.78
N SER A 193 -23.63 -5.01 14.56
CA SER A 193 -23.91 -3.83 13.75
C SER A 193 -24.20 -4.16 12.28
N ALA A 194 -23.55 -5.20 11.73
CA ALA A 194 -23.78 -5.64 10.37
C ALA A 194 -25.10 -6.41 10.22
N GLU A 195 -25.46 -7.26 11.19
CA GLU A 195 -26.76 -7.93 11.26
C GLU A 195 -27.89 -6.90 11.33
N LEU A 196 -27.78 -5.90 12.22
CA LEU A 196 -28.75 -4.81 12.35
C LEU A 196 -28.88 -3.96 11.08
N ARG A 197 -27.82 -3.85 10.29
CA ARG A 197 -27.82 -3.15 8.98
C ARG A 197 -28.29 -4.04 7.82
N GLY A 198 -28.72 -5.26 8.09
CA GLY A 198 -29.25 -6.18 7.08
C GLY A 198 -28.17 -6.70 6.13
N ILE A 199 -27.05 -7.20 6.65
CA ILE A 199 -25.99 -7.83 5.83
C ILE A 199 -26.50 -9.02 5.00
N GLU A 200 -27.53 -9.71 5.49
CA GLU A 200 -28.20 -10.84 4.83
C GLU A 200 -29.38 -10.43 3.93
N ALA A 201 -29.69 -9.13 3.82
CA ALA A 201 -30.79 -8.69 2.97
C ALA A 201 -30.46 -8.93 1.47
N ASP A 202 -31.33 -9.66 0.79
CA ASP A 202 -31.21 -10.01 -0.64
C ASP A 202 -31.61 -8.88 -1.61
N GLY A 203 -31.78 -7.66 -1.11
CA GLY A 203 -32.01 -6.47 -1.93
C GLY A 203 -30.75 -5.97 -2.66
N GLY A 204 -30.94 -5.29 -3.79
CA GLY A 204 -29.88 -4.59 -4.50
C GLY A 204 -29.19 -3.55 -3.60
N ARG A 205 -27.89 -3.73 -3.36
CA ARG A 205 -27.09 -2.80 -2.53
C ARG A 205 -26.49 -1.70 -3.39
N THR A 206 -26.64 -0.46 -2.96
CA THR A 206 -25.98 0.71 -3.56
C THR A 206 -24.63 0.96 -2.86
N SER A 207 -23.61 1.35 -3.63
CA SER A 207 -22.28 1.69 -3.11
C SER A 207 -22.22 3.18 -2.82
N VAL A 208 -21.92 3.56 -1.58
CA VAL A 208 -21.70 4.97 -1.17
C VAL A 208 -20.43 5.53 -1.81
N HIS A 209 -19.44 4.68 -2.10
CA HIS A 209 -18.23 5.10 -2.79
C HIS A 209 -18.48 5.12 -4.30
N HIS A 210 -18.70 6.33 -4.85
CA HIS A 210 -18.67 6.62 -6.28
C HIS A 210 -17.23 6.60 -6.80
N VAL A 211 -16.60 5.42 -6.80
CA VAL A 211 -15.33 5.18 -7.53
C VAL A 211 -15.75 4.90 -8.97
N GLY A 212 -16.02 5.97 -9.72
CA GLY A 212 -16.36 5.91 -11.13
C GLY A 212 -15.10 6.22 -11.92
N LEU A 213 -14.69 5.30 -12.79
CA LEU A 213 -13.59 5.50 -13.73
C LEU A 213 -13.81 6.83 -14.45
N GLY A 214 -13.08 7.86 -14.04
CA GLY A 214 -13.12 9.14 -14.70
C GLY A 214 -12.45 9.01 -16.07
N ALA A 215 -12.81 9.87 -17.02
CA ALA A 215 -12.07 9.97 -18.28
C ALA A 215 -10.57 10.25 -18.04
N ARG A 216 -10.22 10.88 -16.91
CA ARG A 216 -8.84 11.11 -16.45
C ARG A 216 -8.12 9.82 -16.06
N ASP A 217 -8.81 8.90 -15.40
CA ASP A 217 -8.27 7.58 -15.03
C ASP A 217 -7.94 6.75 -16.26
N ALA A 218 -8.83 6.77 -17.26
CA ALA A 218 -8.63 6.10 -18.53
C ALA A 218 -7.47 6.72 -19.32
N LEU A 219 -7.34 8.06 -19.34
CA LEU A 219 -6.25 8.75 -20.02
C LEU A 219 -4.88 8.40 -19.40
N VAL A 220 -4.78 8.42 -18.07
CA VAL A 220 -3.53 8.10 -17.36
C VAL A 220 -3.16 6.63 -17.54
N ALA A 221 -4.14 5.71 -17.44
CA ALA A 221 -3.91 4.29 -17.70
C ALA A 221 -3.45 4.05 -19.15
N ALA A 222 -4.10 4.70 -20.13
CA ALA A 222 -3.70 4.60 -21.53
C ALA A 222 -2.30 5.16 -21.78
N ALA A 223 -1.93 6.28 -21.16
CA ALA A 223 -0.60 6.86 -21.26
C ALA A 223 0.47 5.93 -20.69
N VAL A 224 0.23 5.31 -19.52
CA VAL A 224 1.17 4.34 -18.92
C VAL A 224 1.35 3.13 -19.84
N VAL A 225 0.26 2.57 -20.36
CA VAL A 225 0.32 1.42 -21.28
C VAL A 225 1.03 1.80 -22.58
N ALA A 226 0.76 2.97 -23.15
CA ALA A 226 1.43 3.44 -24.36
C ALA A 226 2.94 3.59 -24.17
N VAL A 227 3.38 4.11 -23.02
CA VAL A 227 4.80 4.23 -22.68
C VAL A 227 5.44 2.83 -22.54
N CYS A 228 4.79 1.91 -21.83
CA CYS A 228 5.30 0.54 -21.70
C CYS A 228 5.40 -0.16 -23.06
N VAL A 229 4.37 -0.07 -23.90
CA VAL A 229 4.37 -0.68 -25.25
C VAL A 229 5.41 -0.03 -26.15
N GLY A 230 5.56 1.30 -26.10
CA GLY A 230 6.56 2.03 -26.86
C GLY A 230 8.00 1.63 -26.51
N LEU A 231 8.28 1.43 -25.22
CA LEU A 231 9.57 0.91 -24.77
C LEU A 231 9.78 -0.54 -25.22
N CYS A 232 8.78 -1.42 -25.04
CA CYS A 232 8.90 -2.82 -25.50
C CYS A 232 9.11 -2.96 -27.02
N ALA A 233 8.50 -2.07 -27.82
CA ALA A 233 8.72 -2.03 -29.27
C ALA A 233 10.11 -1.48 -29.64
N GLY A 234 10.71 -0.66 -28.76
CA GLY A 234 12.08 -0.17 -28.86
C GLY A 234 13.11 -1.30 -28.75
N GLU A 235 13.05 -2.12 -27.69
CA GLU A 235 13.92 -3.31 -27.56
C GLU A 235 13.79 -4.22 -28.77
N GLY A 236 12.56 -4.44 -29.25
CA GLY A 236 12.29 -5.42 -30.33
C GLY A 236 12.80 -5.01 -31.71
N LEU A 237 13.17 -3.73 -31.89
CA LEU A 237 13.77 -3.21 -33.12
C LEU A 237 15.30 -3.02 -33.03
N ALA A 238 15.89 -3.10 -31.83
CA ALA A 238 17.32 -2.92 -31.57
C ALA A 238 18.09 -4.25 -31.58
#